data_AF-A0A914AIK2-F1
#
_entry.id   AF-A0A914AIK2-F1
#
_cell.length_a   1.000
_cell.length_b   1.000
_cell.length_c   1.000
_cell.angle_alpha   90.00
_cell.angle_beta   90.00
_cell.angle_gamma   90.00
#
_symmetry.space_group_name_H-M   'P 1'
#
loop_
_entity.id
_entity.type
_entity.pdbx_description
1 polymer ?
#
loop_
_entity_poly.entity_id
_entity_poly.type
_entity_poly.pdbx_seq_one_letter_code
_entity_poly.pdbx_strand_id
1 'polypeptide(L)'
;MGQFHYATKAFDVLERLDPNPEYWEGKRGACVGVFQQIIAGHEPRETLRDILQILHNTGNPQVEYIIRVMKKWAKDNRVPVS
;
A
#
# COMPACT_ATOMS: atom_id res chain seq x y z
N MET A 1 5.15 11.62 11.00
CA MET A 1 4.08 11.25 10.04
C MET A 1 4.74 10.67 8.80
N GLY A 2 4.12 9.71 8.09
CA GLY A 2 4.72 9.06 6.91
C GLY A 2 5.54 7.79 7.13
N GLN A 3 5.72 7.31 8.37
CA GLN A 3 6.61 6.17 8.66
C GLN A 3 6.24 4.92 7.83
N PHE A 4 4.95 4.60 7.75
CA PHE A 4 4.48 3.49 6.93
C PHE A 4 4.64 3.73 5.43
N HIS A 5 4.52 4.98 4.96
CA HIS A 5 4.70 5.32 3.55
C HIS A 5 6.15 5.13 3.12
N TYR A 6 7.10 5.61 3.94
CA TYR A 6 8.52 5.40 3.71
C TYR A 6 8.90 3.92 3.83
N ALA A 7 8.38 3.21 4.84
CA ALA A 7 8.59 1.78 4.98
C ALA A 7 8.08 0.99 3.77
N THR A 8 6.89 1.32 3.26
CA THR A 8 6.31 0.69 2.06
C THR A 8 7.24 0.86 0.85
N LYS A 9 7.75 2.07 0.62
CA LYS A 9 8.68 2.34 -0.48
C LYS A 9 10.02 1.61 -0.28
N ALA A 10 10.54 1.55 0.94
CA ALA A 10 11.78 0.85 1.24
C ALA A 10 11.65 -0.66 0.98
N PHE A 11 10.58 -1.29 1.48
CA PHE A 11 10.34 -2.72 1.24
C PHE A 11 10.04 -3.04 -0.23
N ASP A 12 9.37 -2.14 -0.97
CA ASP A 12 9.20 -2.29 -2.42
C ASP A 12 10.54 -2.29 -3.17
N VAL A 13 11.49 -1.47 -2.75
CA VAL A 13 12.85 -1.50 -3.32
C VAL A 13 13.59 -2.78 -2.93
N LEU A 14 13.52 -3.19 -1.66
CA LEU A 14 14.18 -4.40 -1.18
C LEU A 14 13.66 -5.66 -1.88
N GLU A 15 12.35 -5.81 -2.02
CA GLU A 15 11.71 -6.94 -2.71
C GLU A 15 12.14 -7.06 -4.18
N ARG A 16 12.40 -5.93 -4.86
CA ARG A 16 12.88 -5.92 -6.26
C ARG A 16 14.36 -6.31 -6.38
N LEU A 17 15.16 -6.02 -5.35
CA LEU A 17 16.59 -6.32 -5.34
C LEU A 17 16.87 -7.77 -4.91
N ASP A 18 16.11 -8.28 -3.96
CA ASP A 18 16.24 -9.62 -3.41
C ASP A 18 14.85 -10.16 -3.04
N PRO A 19 14.38 -11.28 -3.63
CA PRO A 19 13.05 -11.82 -3.39
C PRO A 19 12.95 -12.58 -2.05
N ASN A 20 13.42 -11.98 -0.97
CA ASN A 20 13.24 -12.50 0.39
C ASN A 20 11.76 -12.35 0.82
N PRO A 21 11.09 -13.43 1.25
CA PRO A 21 9.70 -13.38 1.72
C PRO A 21 9.42 -12.34 2.80
N GLU A 22 10.39 -12.04 3.68
CA GLU A 22 10.23 -11.04 4.75
C GLU A 22 10.00 -9.62 4.20
N TYR A 23 10.58 -9.29 3.04
CA TYR A 23 10.36 -7.97 2.43
C TYR A 23 8.94 -7.82 1.90
N TRP A 24 8.36 -8.88 1.35
CA TRP A 24 6.94 -8.89 1.00
C TRP A 24 6.07 -8.71 2.24
N GLU A 25 6.37 -9.42 3.33
CA GLU A 25 5.62 -9.29 4.59
C GLU A 25 5.70 -7.87 5.16
N GLY A 26 6.89 -7.28 5.16
CA GLY A 26 7.13 -5.89 5.56
C GLY A 26 6.40 -4.90 4.68
N LYS A 27 6.48 -5.05 3.35
CA LYS A 27 5.77 -4.23 2.36
C LYS A 27 4.26 -4.28 2.58
N ARG A 28 3.71 -5.48 2.73
CA ARG A 28 2.28 -5.72 2.99
C ARG A 28 1.84 -5.05 4.28
N GLY A 29 2.58 -5.25 5.37
CA GLY A 29 2.30 -4.64 6.67
C GLY A 29 2.33 -3.11 6.60
N ALA A 30 3.36 -2.55 5.97
CA ALA A 30 3.50 -1.11 5.79
C ALA A 30 2.38 -0.53 4.91
N CYS A 31 2.00 -1.18 3.81
CA CYS A 31 0.89 -0.75 2.95
C CYS A 31 -0.43 -0.66 3.72
N VAL A 32 -0.76 -1.68 4.51
CA VAL A 32 -1.95 -1.68 5.36
C VAL A 32 -1.85 -0.59 6.44
N GLY A 33 -0.65 -0.36 6.99
CA GLY A 33 -0.39 0.73 7.92
C GLY A 33 -0.64 2.12 7.32
N VAL A 34 -0.21 2.37 6.08
CA VAL A 34 -0.54 3.62 5.36
C VAL A 34 -2.06 3.75 5.23
N PHE A 35 -2.72 2.69 4.77
CA PHE A 35 -4.17 2.71 4.58
C PHE A 35 -4.93 2.96 5.90
N GLN A 36 -4.48 2.38 7.01
CA GLN A 36 -5.01 2.67 8.34
C GLN A 36 -4.87 4.16 8.69
N GLN A 37 -3.71 4.77 8.45
CA GLN A 37 -3.51 6.20 8.73
C GLN A 37 -4.38 7.09 7.84
N ILE A 38 -4.62 6.69 6.57
CA ILE A 38 -5.54 7.39 5.66
C ILE A 38 -6.97 7.37 6.23
N ILE A 39 -7.44 6.20 6.68
CA ILE A 39 -8.77 6.04 7.30
C ILE A 39 -8.87 6.88 8.57
N ALA A 40 -7.82 6.92 9.38
CA ALA A 40 -7.75 7.71 10.61
C ALA A 40 -7.61 9.23 10.37
N GLY A 41 -7.38 9.67 9.13
CA GLY A 41 -7.17 11.09 8.82
C GLY A 41 -5.80 11.63 9.21
N HIS A 42 -4.83 10.74 9.48
CA HIS A 42 -3.44 11.10 9.80
C HIS A 42 -2.52 11.08 8.58
N GLU A 43 -3.00 10.57 7.44
CA GLU A 43 -2.32 10.63 6.14
C GLU A 43 -3.26 11.22 5.08
N PRO A 44 -2.75 11.98 4.11
CA PRO A 44 -3.54 12.47 2.99
C PRO A 44 -4.17 11.33 2.20
N ARG A 45 -5.41 11.52 1.74
CA ARG A 45 -6.16 10.48 1.00
C ARG A 45 -5.53 10.19 -0.37
N GLU A 46 -4.82 11.17 -0.92
CA GLU A 46 -4.10 11.11 -2.18
C GLU A 46 -2.97 10.06 -2.13
N THR A 47 -2.40 9.81 -0.95
CA THR A 47 -1.37 8.79 -0.70
C THR A 47 -1.88 7.38 -1.05
N LEU A 48 -3.21 7.17 -1.08
CA LEU A 48 -3.82 5.91 -1.51
C LEU A 48 -3.43 5.52 -2.94
N ARG A 49 -3.30 6.50 -3.84
CA ARG A 49 -2.93 6.24 -5.24
C ARG A 49 -1.53 5.67 -5.34
N ASP A 50 -0.58 6.26 -4.60
CA ASP A 50 0.81 5.81 -4.55
C ASP A 50 0.91 4.36 -4.07
N ILE A 51 0.24 3.99 -2.97
CA ILE A 51 0.31 2.62 -2.46
C ILE A 51 -0.38 1.61 -3.37
N LEU A 52 -1.48 1.99 -4.04
CA LEU A 52 -2.13 1.14 -5.04
C LEU A 52 -1.21 0.86 -6.23
N GLN A 53 -0.44 1.85 -6.68
CA GLN A 53 0.53 1.68 -7.76
C GLN A 53 1.68 0.75 -7.34
N ILE A 54 2.18 0.89 -6.11
CA ILE A 54 3.21 -0.01 -5.56
C ILE A 54 2.70 -1.46 -5.51
N LEU A 55 1.50 -1.67 -4.98
CA LEU A 55 0.90 -3.00 -4.90
C LEU A 55 0.68 -3.58 -6.30
N HIS A 56 0.23 -2.80 -7.27
CA HIS A 56 0.00 -3.29 -8.64
C HIS A 56 1.26 -3.83 -9.32
N ASN A 57 2.43 -3.30 -8.97
CA ASN A 57 3.73 -3.76 -9.48
C ASN A 57 4.27 -4.99 -8.73
N THR A 58 3.51 -5.59 -7.83
CA THR A 58 3.93 -6.73 -7.02
C THR A 58 3.45 -8.04 -7.63
N GLY A 59 4.34 -9.02 -7.80
CA GLY A 59 4.02 -10.32 -8.41
C GLY A 59 3.26 -11.29 -7.49
N ASN A 60 2.91 -10.90 -6.26
CA ASN A 60 2.26 -11.78 -5.29
C ASN A 60 0.73 -11.79 -5.49
N PRO A 61 0.07 -12.96 -5.67
CA PRO A 61 -1.37 -13.02 -5.91
C PRO A 61 -2.22 -12.49 -4.75
N GLN A 62 -1.69 -12.45 -3.52
CA GLN A 62 -2.40 -11.90 -2.35
C GLN A 62 -2.70 -10.39 -2.51
N VAL A 63 -1.93 -9.67 -3.35
CA VAL A 63 -2.12 -8.24 -3.62
C VAL A 63 -3.51 -7.93 -4.18
N GLU A 64 -4.08 -8.82 -5.00
CA GLU A 64 -5.34 -8.54 -5.69
C GLU A 64 -6.49 -8.28 -4.72
N TYR A 65 -6.54 -9.05 -3.63
CA TYR A 65 -7.54 -8.88 -2.59
C TYR A 65 -7.35 -7.55 -1.84
N ILE A 66 -6.10 -7.21 -1.52
CA ILE A 66 -5.75 -5.96 -0.84
C ILE A 66 -6.16 -4.76 -1.69
N ILE A 67 -5.77 -4.77 -2.98
CA ILE A 67 -6.14 -3.72 -3.95
C ILE A 67 -7.66 -3.59 -4.04
N ARG A 68 -8.39 -4.72 -4.10
CA ARG A 68 -9.86 -4.71 -4.18
C ARG A 68 -10.49 -4.03 -2.98
N VAL A 69 -10.03 -4.33 -1.77
CA VAL A 69 -10.53 -3.72 -0.53
C VAL A 69 -10.25 -2.21 -0.52
N MET A 70 -9.02 -1.80 -0.85
CA MET A 70 -8.62 -0.39 -0.90
C MET A 70 -9.41 0.40 -1.95
N LYS A 71 -9.60 -0.16 -3.16
CA LYS A 71 -10.41 0.47 -4.22
C LYS A 71 -11.88 0.58 -3.85
N LYS A 72 -12.44 -0.43 -3.17
CA LYS A 72 -13.82 -0.38 -2.66
C LYS A 72 -13.96 0.78 -1.67
N TRP A 73 -13.06 0.87 -0.68
CA TRP A 73 -13.07 1.98 0.27
C TRP A 73 -12.94 3.34 -0.42
N ALA A 74 -12.03 3.47 -1.40
CA ALA A 74 -11.86 4.70 -2.17
C ALA A 74 -13.15 5.14 -2.86
N LYS A 75 -13.84 4.20 -3.52
CA LYS A 75 -15.14 4.44 -4.16
C LYS A 75 -16.19 4.92 -3.16
N ASP A 76 -16.32 4.21 -2.03
CA ASP A 76 -17.31 4.52 -0.99
C ASP A 76 -17.04 5.90 -0.34
N ASN A 77 -15.78 6.34 -0.32
CA ASN A 77 -15.34 7.60 0.28
C ASN A 77 -15.05 8.72 -0.73
N ARG A 78 -15.40 8.53 -2.01
CA ARG A 78 -15.19 9.49 -3.11
C ARG A 78 -13.72 9.94 -3.26
N VAL A 79 -12.78 9.03 -3.01
CA VAL A 79 -11.35 9.27 -3.20
C VAL A 79 -10.96 8.87 -4.62
N PRO A 80 -10.42 9.78 -5.44
CA PRO A 80 -9.99 9.46 -6.81
C PRO A 80 -8.70 8.63 -6.78
N VAL A 81 -8.75 7.42 -7.33
CA VAL A 81 -7.62 6.46 -7.35
C VAL A 81 -7.35 5.88 -8.74
N SER A 82 -7.94 6.47 -9.79
CA SER A 82 -7.82 6.06 -11.20
C SER A 82 -6.46 6.35 -11.80
#